data_AF-A0A9E3AV51-F1
#
_entry.id   AF-A0A9E3AV51-F1
#
_cell.length_a   1.000
_cell.length_b   1.000
_cell.length_c   1.000
_cell.angle_alpha   90.00
_cell.angle_beta   90.00
_cell.angle_gamma   90.00
#
_symmetry.space_group_name_H-M   'P 1'
#
loop_
_entity.id
_entity.type
_entity.pdbx_description
1 polymer ?
#
loop_
_entity_poly.entity_id
_entity_poly.type
_entity_poly.pdbx_seq_one_letter_code
_entity_poly.pdbx_strand_id
1 'polypeptide(L)'
;MIDSPKSRQSAAFTWAALRPFIAAERRLGRLATRRPHTAKLYELMRFGLKQGWACLFGAVMLALLLGSHRWYPREASLPRYDFLVIAAVTAQVLMLLARLETLEEAFVILLFHVTGTVMEIFKTSVGSWIYPEPSSLRIGGVPLFTGFMYACVGSYIARAWRLFDFRFTNHPPL
;
A
#
# COMPACT_ATOMS: atom_id res chain seq x y z
N MET A 1 12.27 -39.22 -8.85
CA MET A 1 11.43 -38.65 -9.92
C MET A 1 10.86 -37.34 -9.39
N ILE A 2 11.57 -36.23 -9.62
CA ILE A 2 11.26 -34.91 -9.07
C ILE A 2 10.23 -34.27 -9.99
N ASP A 3 9.07 -33.94 -9.42
CA ASP A 3 7.96 -33.30 -10.12
C ASP A 3 8.43 -31.96 -10.71
N SER A 4 8.41 -31.85 -12.03
CA SER A 4 8.76 -30.61 -12.73
C SER A 4 7.69 -29.57 -12.40
N PRO A 5 8.03 -28.35 -11.93
CA PRO A 5 7.01 -27.35 -11.66
C PRO A 5 6.34 -26.99 -12.99
N LYS A 6 5.11 -27.46 -13.19
CA LYS A 6 4.27 -27.07 -14.33
C LYS A 6 4.30 -25.54 -14.39
N SER A 7 4.98 -24.99 -15.38
CA SER A 7 4.96 -23.56 -15.66
C SER A 7 3.52 -23.18 -16.00
N ARG A 8 2.73 -22.79 -14.99
CA ARG A 8 1.37 -22.31 -15.20
C ARG A 8 1.50 -21.05 -16.05
N GLN A 9 1.20 -21.17 -17.35
CA GLN A 9 1.07 -20.00 -18.20
C GLN A 9 0.03 -19.08 -17.56
N SER A 10 0.40 -17.82 -17.36
CA SER A 10 -0.52 -16.81 -16.84
C SER A 10 -1.78 -16.81 -17.70
N ALA A 11 -2.96 -16.86 -17.06
CA ALA A 11 -4.26 -16.77 -17.73
C ALA A 11 -4.38 -15.51 -18.61
N ALA A 12 -3.56 -14.47 -18.35
CA ALA A 12 -3.48 -13.28 -19.19
C ALA A 12 -3.02 -13.56 -20.64
N PHE A 13 -2.39 -14.71 -20.93
CA PHE A 13 -1.94 -15.07 -22.28
C PHE A 13 -3.08 -15.50 -23.22
N THR A 14 -4.28 -15.79 -22.69
CA THR A 14 -5.48 -16.08 -23.50
C THR A 14 -6.10 -14.82 -24.09
N TRP A 15 -5.77 -13.64 -23.57
CA TRP A 15 -6.30 -12.36 -24.04
C TRP A 15 -5.43 -11.78 -25.16
N ALA A 16 -5.98 -11.66 -26.37
CA ALA A 16 -5.24 -11.23 -27.58
C ALA A 16 -4.50 -9.89 -27.41
N ALA A 17 -5.10 -8.92 -26.71
CA ALA A 17 -4.51 -7.61 -26.46
C ALA A 17 -3.29 -7.62 -25.53
N LEU A 18 -3.21 -8.58 -24.59
CA LEU A 18 -2.12 -8.66 -23.60
C LEU A 18 -0.95 -9.52 -24.06
N ARG A 19 -1.16 -10.38 -25.08
CA ARG A 19 -0.13 -11.24 -25.67
C ARG A 19 1.16 -10.51 -26.08
N PRO A 20 1.14 -9.37 -26.80
CA PRO A 20 2.38 -8.68 -27.18
C PRO A 20 3.17 -8.19 -25.97
N PHE A 21 2.48 -7.69 -24.94
CA PHE A 21 3.10 -7.22 -23.69
C PHE A 21 3.74 -8.38 -22.91
N ILE A 22 3.04 -9.51 -22.78
CA ILE A 22 3.57 -10.70 -22.10
C ILE A 22 4.75 -11.28 -22.87
N ALA A 23 4.69 -11.30 -24.21
CA ALA A 23 5.80 -11.76 -25.05
C ALA A 23 7.03 -10.85 -24.93
N ALA A 24 6.81 -9.53 -24.90
CA ALA A 24 7.87 -8.53 -24.68
C ALA A 24 8.52 -8.69 -23.30
N GLU A 25 7.73 -8.84 -22.22
CA GLU A 25 8.25 -9.08 -20.87
C GLU A 25 9.09 -10.37 -20.82
N ARG A 26 8.60 -11.47 -21.41
CA ARG A 26 9.35 -12.73 -21.48
C ARG A 26 10.65 -12.59 -22.25
N ARG A 27 10.66 -11.84 -23.35
CA ARG A 27 11.86 -11.61 -24.15
C ARG A 27 12.89 -10.78 -23.37
N LEU A 28 12.44 -9.72 -22.71
CA LEU A 28 13.28 -8.90 -21.84
C LEU A 28 13.87 -9.73 -20.69
N GLY A 29 13.05 -10.56 -20.03
CA GLY A 29 13.51 -11.46 -18.99
C GLY A 29 14.58 -12.43 -19.47
N ARG A 30 14.37 -13.10 -20.63
CA ARG A 30 15.36 -14.00 -21.22
C ARG A 30 16.65 -13.30 -21.64
N LEU A 31 16.57 -12.04 -22.10
CA LEU A 31 17.73 -11.26 -22.49
C LEU A 31 18.52 -10.84 -21.24
N ALA A 32 17.82 -10.39 -20.20
CA ALA A 32 18.40 -9.95 -18.94
C ALA A 32 19.06 -11.09 -18.17
N THR A 33 18.55 -12.32 -18.23
CA THR A 33 19.15 -13.47 -17.54
C THR A 33 20.39 -14.04 -18.21
N ARG A 34 20.83 -13.50 -19.36
CA ARG A 34 22.06 -13.96 -20.06
C ARG A 34 23.35 -13.62 -19.32
N ARG A 35 23.37 -12.55 -18.52
CA ARG A 35 24.52 -12.15 -17.71
C ARG A 35 24.08 -11.99 -16.25
N PRO A 36 24.93 -12.33 -15.27
CA PRO A 36 24.56 -12.28 -13.86
C PRO A 36 24.21 -10.86 -13.38
N HIS A 37 24.90 -9.82 -13.86
CA HIS A 37 24.61 -8.43 -13.48
C HIS A 37 23.28 -7.91 -14.05
N THR A 38 22.97 -8.25 -15.30
CA THR A 38 21.70 -7.86 -15.92
C THR A 38 20.51 -8.61 -15.31
N ALA A 39 20.74 -9.86 -14.86
CA ALA A 39 19.74 -10.63 -14.12
C ALA A 39 19.42 -9.96 -12.78
N LYS A 40 20.45 -9.62 -11.99
CA LYS A 40 20.30 -8.91 -10.71
C LYS A 40 19.59 -7.57 -10.87
N LEU A 41 19.95 -6.77 -11.87
CA LEU A 41 19.28 -5.50 -12.15
C LEU A 41 17.80 -5.69 -12.52
N TYR A 42 17.51 -6.67 -13.38
CA TYR A 42 16.14 -6.99 -13.77
C TYR A 42 15.29 -7.44 -12.58
N GLU A 43 15.84 -8.29 -11.71
CA GLU A 43 15.19 -8.69 -10.47
C GLU A 43 14.96 -7.51 -9.53
N LEU A 44 15.97 -6.66 -9.33
CA LEU A 44 15.87 -5.46 -8.50
C LEU A 44 14.78 -4.52 -9.02
N MET A 45 14.70 -4.29 -10.34
CA MET A 45 13.66 -3.46 -10.95
C MET A 45 12.26 -4.06 -10.77
N ARG A 46 12.09 -5.37 -10.98
CA ARG A 46 10.79 -6.03 -10.76
C ARG A 46 10.37 -6.02 -9.31
N PHE A 47 11.32 -6.26 -8.41
CA PHE A 47 11.10 -6.15 -6.97
C PHE A 47 10.68 -4.72 -6.61
N GLY A 48 11.42 -3.72 -7.06
CA GLY A 48 11.14 -2.30 -6.83
C GLY A 48 9.77 -1.88 -7.37
N LEU A 49 9.40 -2.34 -8.57
CA LEU A 49 8.09 -2.05 -9.15
C LEU A 49 6.95 -2.68 -8.32
N LYS A 50 7.12 -3.93 -7.87
CA LYS A 50 6.14 -4.58 -6.98
C LYS A 50 6.05 -3.87 -5.64
N GLN A 51 7.17 -3.40 -5.09
CA GLN A 51 7.19 -2.63 -3.86
C GLN A 51 6.49 -1.28 -4.01
N GLY A 52 6.79 -0.55 -5.09
CA GLY A 52 6.10 0.69 -5.44
C GLY A 52 4.60 0.49 -5.60
N TRP A 53 4.20 -0.61 -6.25
CA TRP A 53 2.80 -0.99 -6.30
C TRP A 53 2.25 -1.25 -4.91
N ALA A 54 2.89 -2.06 -4.07
CA ALA A 54 2.43 -2.40 -2.72
C ALA A 54 2.27 -1.19 -1.81
N CYS A 55 3.14 -0.18 -1.93
CA CYS A 55 3.10 1.02 -1.09
C CYS A 55 2.25 2.17 -1.64
N LEU A 56 1.52 1.98 -2.77
CA LEU A 56 0.74 3.04 -3.43
C LEU A 56 -0.11 3.89 -2.47
N PHE A 57 -0.90 3.27 -1.59
CA PHE A 57 -1.74 4.01 -0.63
C PHE A 57 -0.88 4.84 0.33
N GLY A 58 0.21 4.26 0.85
CA GLY A 58 1.19 4.97 1.67
C GLY A 58 1.88 6.12 0.94
N ALA A 59 2.22 5.94 -0.34
CA ALA A 59 2.80 6.98 -1.17
C ALA A 59 1.82 8.15 -1.40
N VAL A 60 0.55 7.85 -1.65
CA VAL A 60 -0.53 8.85 -1.75
C VAL A 60 -0.67 9.60 -0.43
N MET A 61 -0.73 8.90 0.70
CA MET A 61 -0.83 9.53 2.02
C MET A 61 0.38 10.39 2.36
N LEU A 62 1.60 9.93 2.04
CA LEU A 62 2.81 10.73 2.21
C LEU A 62 2.79 12.00 1.35
N ALA A 63 2.37 11.89 0.09
CA ALA A 63 2.22 13.03 -0.80
C ALA A 63 1.17 14.02 -0.27
N LEU A 64 0.06 13.54 0.29
CA LEU A 64 -0.97 14.38 0.93
C LEU A 64 -0.43 15.08 2.17
N LEU A 65 0.35 14.39 3.02
CA LEU A 65 0.96 14.97 4.21
C LEU A 65 1.95 16.09 3.85
N LEU A 66 2.90 15.80 2.95
CA LEU A 66 3.91 16.76 2.51
C LEU A 66 3.27 17.91 1.72
N GLY A 67 2.33 17.59 0.84
CA GLY A 67 1.68 18.57 0.00
C GLY A 67 0.77 19.50 0.79
N SER A 68 -0.01 18.95 1.72
CA SER A 68 -0.82 19.79 2.60
C SER A 68 0.03 20.61 3.56
N HIS A 69 1.17 20.10 4.03
CA HIS A 69 2.09 20.90 4.85
C HIS A 69 2.67 22.09 4.06
N ARG A 70 3.01 21.90 2.78
CA ARG A 70 3.69 22.92 1.97
C ARG A 70 2.74 23.93 1.30
N TRP A 71 1.55 23.50 0.90
CA TRP A 71 0.67 24.27 0.02
C TRP A 71 -0.76 24.49 0.55
N TYR A 72 -1.18 23.84 1.64
CA TYR A 72 -2.54 24.01 2.13
C TYR A 72 -2.75 25.42 2.71
N PRO A 73 -3.80 26.16 2.29
CA PRO A 73 -4.03 27.52 2.78
C PRO A 73 -4.32 27.54 4.28
N ARG A 74 -3.69 28.47 5.00
CA ARG A 74 -3.90 28.63 6.46
C ARG A 74 -5.29 29.16 6.81
N GLU A 75 -5.86 29.96 5.92
CA GLU A 75 -7.18 30.60 6.03
C GLU A 75 -8.32 29.71 5.47
N ALA A 76 -8.03 28.44 5.15
CA ALA A 76 -9.03 27.53 4.61
C ALA A 76 -10.14 27.27 5.64
N SER A 77 -11.40 27.30 5.20
CA SER A 77 -12.56 26.97 6.04
C SER A 77 -12.57 25.52 6.51
N LEU A 78 -11.94 24.62 5.75
CA LEU A 78 -11.76 23.22 6.10
C LEU A 78 -10.42 23.05 6.83
N PRO A 79 -10.40 22.56 8.08
CA PRO A 79 -9.16 22.27 8.77
C PRO A 79 -8.29 21.26 8.00
N ARG A 80 -6.98 21.48 7.95
CA ARG A 80 -6.04 20.63 7.20
C ARG A 80 -6.13 19.16 7.62
N TYR A 81 -6.26 18.88 8.91
CA TYR A 81 -6.41 17.52 9.42
C TYR A 81 -7.69 16.84 8.92
N ASP A 82 -8.79 17.59 8.81
CA ASP A 82 -10.05 17.05 8.31
C ASP A 82 -9.99 16.83 6.79
N PHE A 83 -9.33 17.73 6.05
CA PHE A 83 -8.99 17.51 4.65
C PHE A 83 -8.21 16.22 4.43
N LEU A 84 -7.22 15.93 5.28
CA LEU A 84 -6.44 14.68 5.19
C LEU A 84 -7.31 13.44 5.42
N VAL A 85 -8.28 13.49 6.35
CA VAL A 85 -9.24 12.38 6.54
C VAL A 85 -10.07 12.17 5.27
N ILE A 86 -10.65 13.24 4.74
CA ILE A 86 -11.49 13.18 3.53
C ILE A 86 -10.69 12.66 2.35
N ALA A 87 -9.46 13.15 2.17
CA ALA A 87 -8.57 12.72 1.09
C ALA A 87 -8.16 11.24 1.24
N ALA A 88 -7.86 10.79 2.47
CA ALA A 88 -7.54 9.39 2.74
C ALA A 88 -8.70 8.45 2.42
N VAL A 89 -9.92 8.78 2.88
CA VAL A 89 -11.14 8.02 2.56
C VAL A 89 -11.40 8.03 1.06
N THR A 90 -11.24 9.17 0.41
CA THR A 90 -11.42 9.28 -1.05
C THR A 90 -10.42 8.40 -1.79
N ALA A 91 -9.14 8.42 -1.41
CA ALA A 91 -8.13 7.56 -1.99
C ALA A 91 -8.45 6.08 -1.79
N GLN A 92 -8.92 5.69 -0.60
CA GLN A 92 -9.35 4.34 -0.29
C GLN A 92 -10.50 3.88 -1.21
N VAL A 93 -11.54 4.70 -1.34
CA VAL A 93 -12.70 4.43 -2.21
C VAL A 93 -12.28 4.33 -3.67
N LEU A 94 -11.44 5.25 -4.15
CA LEU A 94 -10.94 5.22 -5.53
C LEU A 94 -10.13 3.96 -5.81
N MET A 95 -9.29 3.50 -4.87
CA MET A 95 -8.53 2.27 -5.02
C MET A 95 -9.44 1.03 -5.11
N LEU A 96 -10.52 0.98 -4.31
CA LEU A 96 -11.51 -0.09 -4.38
C LEU A 96 -12.30 -0.06 -5.70
N LEU A 97 -12.77 1.12 -6.13
CA LEU A 97 -13.49 1.30 -7.39
C LEU A 97 -12.62 0.93 -8.61
N ALA A 98 -11.34 1.32 -8.58
CA ALA A 98 -10.36 0.97 -9.60
C ALA A 98 -9.88 -0.50 -9.50
N ARG A 99 -10.40 -1.28 -8.53
CA ARG A 99 -10.02 -2.68 -8.26
C ARG A 99 -8.52 -2.86 -8.02
N LEU A 100 -7.86 -1.83 -7.51
CA LEU A 100 -6.46 -1.87 -7.06
C LEU A 100 -6.32 -2.52 -5.67
N GLU A 101 -7.43 -2.61 -4.96
CA GLU A 101 -7.56 -3.17 -3.62
C GLU A 101 -8.79 -4.10 -3.53
N THR A 102 -8.72 -5.12 -2.67
CA THR A 102 -9.84 -6.03 -2.37
C THR A 102 -10.57 -5.63 -1.08
N LEU A 103 -11.79 -6.15 -0.88
CA LEU A 103 -12.54 -5.92 0.36
C LEU A 103 -11.83 -6.48 1.60
N GLU A 104 -11.11 -7.61 1.45
CA GLU A 104 -10.29 -8.19 2.52
C GLU A 104 -9.16 -7.23 2.92
N GLU A 105 -8.52 -6.57 1.95
CA GLU A 105 -7.49 -5.57 2.22
C GLU A 105 -8.08 -4.32 2.88
N ALA A 106 -9.25 -3.87 2.44
CA ALA A 106 -9.97 -2.77 3.10
C ALA A 106 -10.28 -3.08 4.57
N PHE A 107 -10.61 -4.34 4.88
CA PHE A 107 -10.82 -4.77 6.27
C PHE A 107 -9.53 -4.72 7.09
N VAL A 108 -8.39 -5.17 6.54
CA VAL A 108 -7.09 -5.02 7.20
C VAL A 108 -6.76 -3.56 7.45
N ILE A 109 -7.02 -2.68 6.49
CA ILE A 109 -6.81 -1.24 6.60
C ILE A 109 -7.69 -0.64 7.71
N LEU A 110 -8.96 -1.05 7.80
CA LEU A 110 -9.84 -0.65 8.89
C LEU A 110 -9.31 -1.09 10.26
N LEU A 111 -8.83 -2.33 10.39
CA LEU A 111 -8.25 -2.83 11.64
C LEU A 111 -7.01 -2.02 12.07
N PHE A 112 -6.11 -1.74 11.13
CA PHE A 112 -4.94 -0.92 11.40
C PHE A 112 -5.31 0.54 11.72
N HIS A 113 -6.35 1.08 11.07
CA HIS A 113 -6.86 2.41 11.35
C HIS A 113 -7.39 2.52 12.79
N VAL A 114 -8.19 1.55 13.21
CA VAL A 114 -8.73 1.50 14.58
C VAL A 114 -7.60 1.34 15.60
N THR A 115 -6.72 0.36 15.38
CA THR A 115 -5.59 0.09 16.28
C THR A 115 -4.66 1.29 16.39
N GLY A 116 -4.32 1.93 15.27
CA GLY A 116 -3.50 3.13 15.22
C GLY A 116 -4.14 4.30 15.96
N THR A 117 -5.44 4.53 15.76
CA THR A 117 -6.19 5.57 16.47
C THR A 117 -6.18 5.33 17.97
N VAL A 118 -6.42 4.10 18.44
CA VAL A 118 -6.37 3.75 19.86
C VAL A 118 -4.98 4.01 20.45
N MET A 119 -3.93 3.64 19.72
CA MET A 119 -2.56 3.90 20.18
C MET A 119 -2.25 5.40 20.26
N GLU A 120 -2.68 6.20 19.30
CA GLU A 120 -2.51 7.66 19.35
C GLU A 120 -3.31 8.30 20.50
N ILE A 121 -4.52 7.79 20.80
CA ILE A 121 -5.29 8.25 21.96
C ILE A 121 -4.51 7.98 23.24
N PHE A 122 -3.93 6.78 23.38
CA PHE A 122 -3.07 6.47 24.50
C PHE A 122 -1.86 7.43 24.56
N LYS A 123 -1.12 7.60 23.46
CA LYS A 123 0.07 8.46 23.38
C LYS A 123 -0.23 9.91 23.79
N THR A 124 -1.34 10.47 23.34
CA THR A 124 -1.76 11.83 23.69
C THR A 124 -2.23 11.93 25.14
N SER A 125 -2.91 10.92 25.67
CA SER A 125 -3.37 10.90 27.07
C SER A 125 -2.23 10.92 28.10
N VAL A 126 -1.08 10.33 27.76
CA VAL A 126 0.14 10.34 28.60
C VAL A 126 1.09 11.51 28.29
N GLY A 127 0.66 12.46 27.44
CA GLY A 127 1.46 13.65 27.10
C GLY A 127 2.67 13.39 26.20
N SER A 128 2.82 12.19 25.63
CA SER A 128 3.96 11.85 24.76
C SER A 128 3.89 12.46 23.36
N TRP A 129 2.72 12.98 22.98
CA TRP A 129 2.48 13.61 21.68
C TRP A 129 1.31 14.59 21.74
N ILE A 130 1.29 15.59 20.85
CA ILE A 130 0.17 16.54 20.68
C ILE A 130 -0.13 16.78 19.19
N TYR A 131 -1.41 17.06 18.89
CA TYR A 131 -1.87 17.48 17.57
C TYR A 131 -2.39 18.92 17.66
N PRO A 132 -1.57 19.93 17.29
CA PRO A 132 -1.86 21.33 17.60
C PRO A 132 -2.84 22.00 16.61
N GLU A 133 -3.04 21.45 15.42
CA GLU A 133 -3.93 22.07 14.43
C GLU A 133 -5.40 21.72 14.69
N PRO A 134 -6.35 22.57 14.25
CA PRO A 134 -7.77 22.29 14.38
C PRO A 134 -8.18 20.99 13.67
N SER A 135 -9.11 20.26 14.27
CA SER A 135 -9.75 19.09 13.65
C SER A 135 -11.11 18.84 14.28
N SER A 136 -12.13 18.70 13.45
CA SER A 136 -13.45 18.24 13.84
C SER A 136 -13.56 16.71 13.72
N LEU A 137 -12.87 16.11 12.75
CA LEU A 137 -12.84 14.66 12.53
C LEU A 137 -11.78 14.00 13.45
N ARG A 138 -12.08 13.95 14.75
CA ARG A 138 -11.17 13.43 15.78
C ARG A 138 -11.89 12.62 16.86
N ILE A 139 -11.15 11.72 17.52
CA ILE A 139 -11.61 10.96 18.68
C ILE A 139 -10.61 11.15 19.82
N GLY A 140 -11.07 11.53 21.01
CA GLY A 140 -10.18 11.73 22.16
C GLY A 140 -9.08 12.79 21.93
N GLY A 141 -9.35 13.81 21.10
CA GLY A 141 -8.34 14.81 20.71
C GLY A 141 -7.43 14.39 19.55
N VAL A 142 -7.49 13.15 19.10
CA VAL A 142 -6.66 12.61 18.01
C VAL A 142 -7.38 12.72 16.67
N PRO A 143 -6.82 13.45 15.70
CA PRO A 143 -7.38 13.52 14.34
C PRO A 143 -7.38 12.15 13.65
N LEU A 144 -8.46 11.79 12.97
CA LEU A 144 -8.62 10.46 12.38
C LEU A 144 -7.63 10.15 11.24
N PHE A 145 -6.98 11.17 10.65
CA PHE A 145 -6.00 10.93 9.58
C PHE A 145 -4.78 10.15 10.11
N THR A 146 -4.51 10.20 11.41
CA THR A 146 -3.38 9.52 12.05
C THR A 146 -3.59 8.02 12.02
N GLY A 147 -4.82 7.55 12.23
CA GLY A 147 -5.21 6.15 12.02
C GLY A 147 -4.90 5.69 10.59
N PHE A 148 -5.13 6.54 9.58
CA PHE A 148 -4.77 6.21 8.20
C PHE A 148 -3.26 6.10 7.98
N MET A 149 -2.41 6.78 8.76
CA MET A 149 -0.96 6.59 8.70
C MET A 149 -0.57 5.17 9.11
N TYR A 150 -1.24 4.59 10.12
CA TYR A 150 -1.07 3.18 10.49
C TYR A 150 -1.70 2.25 9.46
N ALA A 151 -2.86 2.61 8.93
CA ALA A 151 -3.54 1.86 7.89
C ALA A 151 -2.69 1.72 6.60
N CYS A 152 -1.83 2.69 6.30
CA CYS A 152 -0.84 2.58 5.22
C CYS A 152 0.09 1.38 5.39
N VAL A 153 0.50 1.09 6.63
CA VAL A 153 1.35 -0.08 6.93
C VAL A 153 0.57 -1.38 6.73
N GLY A 154 -0.66 -1.44 7.21
CA GLY A 154 -1.55 -2.59 7.00
C GLY A 154 -1.82 -2.87 5.51
N SER A 155 -2.15 -1.82 4.75
CA SER A 155 -2.33 -1.87 3.29
C SER A 155 -1.06 -2.41 2.61
N TYR A 156 0.11 -1.86 2.96
CA TYR A 156 1.38 -2.30 2.41
C TYR A 156 1.65 -3.78 2.67
N ILE A 157 1.49 -4.24 3.92
CA ILE A 157 1.75 -5.64 4.28
C ILE A 157 0.81 -6.58 3.52
N ALA A 158 -0.50 -6.29 3.50
CA ALA A 158 -1.48 -7.12 2.80
C ALA A 158 -1.19 -7.19 1.29
N ARG A 159 -0.88 -6.04 0.68
CA ARG A 159 -0.59 -5.96 -0.75
C ARG A 159 0.73 -6.62 -1.09
N ALA A 160 1.78 -6.40 -0.29
CA ALA A 160 3.07 -7.07 -0.45
C ALA A 160 2.92 -8.59 -0.37
N TRP A 161 2.16 -9.10 0.61
CA TRP A 161 1.88 -10.52 0.75
C TRP A 161 1.31 -11.13 -0.52
N ARG A 162 0.32 -10.46 -1.12
CA ARG A 162 -0.32 -10.89 -2.37
C ARG A 162 0.58 -10.73 -3.59
N LEU A 163 1.25 -9.59 -3.76
CA LEU A 163 2.12 -9.28 -4.91
C LEU A 163 3.35 -10.18 -4.99
N PHE A 164 3.85 -10.62 -3.84
CA PHE A 164 5.01 -11.49 -3.72
C PHE A 164 4.66 -12.97 -3.51
N ASP A 165 3.37 -13.32 -3.34
CA ASP A 165 2.89 -14.68 -3.04
C ASP A 165 3.64 -15.30 -1.85
N PHE A 166 3.70 -14.58 -0.73
CA PHE A 166 4.38 -15.07 0.46
C PHE A 166 3.68 -16.31 1.02
N ARG A 167 4.48 -17.33 1.33
CA ARG A 167 4.04 -18.61 1.88
C ARG A 167 4.85 -18.92 3.11
N PHE A 168 4.17 -19.34 4.16
CA PHE A 168 4.84 -19.98 5.28
C PHE A 168 5.23 -21.40 4.87
N THR A 169 6.51 -21.71 4.99
CA THR A 169 7.05 -23.07 4.87
C THR A 169 7.58 -23.49 6.24
N ASN A 170 7.46 -24.77 6.57
CA ASN A 170 7.94 -25.33 7.85
C ASN A 170 7.35 -24.66 9.12
N HIS A 171 6.06 -24.34 9.10
CA HIS A 171 5.34 -23.85 10.28
C HIS A 171 5.33 -24.92 11.39
N PRO A 172 5.72 -24.60 12.64
CA PRO A 172 5.71 -25.56 13.75
C PRO A 172 4.29 -26.05 14.06
N PRO A 173 4.05 -27.33 14.39
CA PRO A 173 2.70 -27.81 14.68
C PRO A 173 2.05 -27.02 15.83
N LEU A 174 0.72 -26.79 15.72
CA LEU A 174 -0.08 -26.10 16.73
C LEU A 174 -0.21 -26.92 18.01
#